data_AF-A0A7V5YVG7-F1
#
_entry.id   AF-A0A7V5YVG7-F1
#
_cell.length_a   1.000
_cell.length_b   1.000
_cell.length_c   1.000
_cell.angle_alpha   90.00
_cell.angle_beta   90.00
_cell.angle_gamma   90.00
#
_symmetry.space_group_name_H-M   'P 1'
#
loop_
_entity.id
_entity.type
_entity.pdbx_description
1 polymer ?
#
loop_
_entity_poly.entity_id
_entity_poly.type
_entity_poly.pdbx_seq_one_letter_code
_entity_poly.pdbx_strand_id
1 'polypeptide(L)'
;EQSSLWLWKGRVLCNLYGPSPEEGPAQAQGMAPEPAGQTAPAGSLSHLAPLAAPCAAAPAAAEPPAGETPERVWRVVPRRRGQRAPSWLVGKLVHVGLRLWRFPDDAGLGEALEAAARAAGLTDPRQIAGAVDEAQALLRRFRRSRLWSELDEAPRRHEVPYAAGAEDPWGRIDILAQGADGRWWLVDFKTDEIRSEAQYRAKVGQHMPQLQRYGRAVAGLVRATPRLLLCFLDCQGDVRVHDVPAAP
;
A
#
# COMPACT_ATOMS: atom_id res chain seq x y z
N GLU A 1 -31.54 17.07 7.30
CA GLU A 1 -32.62 16.21 6.79
C GLU A 1 -32.02 14.99 6.11
N GLN A 2 -32.48 13.80 6.52
CA GLN A 2 -32.15 12.53 5.87
C GLN A 2 -33.00 12.39 4.61
N SER A 3 -32.38 11.97 3.51
CA SER A 3 -33.12 11.44 2.37
C SER A 3 -32.30 10.32 1.73
N SER A 4 -32.73 9.10 2.04
CA SER A 4 -32.32 7.86 1.42
C SER A 4 -33.19 7.63 0.19
N LEU A 5 -32.60 7.32 -0.96
CA LEU A 5 -33.33 6.72 -2.08
C LEU A 5 -32.43 5.68 -2.75
N TRP A 6 -32.79 4.41 -2.57
CA TRP A 6 -32.20 3.28 -3.25
C TRP A 6 -32.85 3.12 -4.62
N LEU A 7 -32.06 3.18 -5.69
CA LEU A 7 -32.48 2.73 -7.03
C LEU A 7 -31.35 1.92 -7.65
N TRP A 8 -31.58 0.60 -7.64
CA TRP A 8 -30.73 -0.41 -8.24
C TRP A 8 -30.92 -0.40 -9.76
N LYS A 9 -30.07 0.36 -10.46
CA LYS A 9 -29.84 0.21 -11.91
C LYS A 9 -28.38 0.51 -12.25
N GLY A 10 -27.56 -0.54 -12.24
CA GLY A 10 -26.45 -0.72 -13.19
C GLY A 10 -25.34 0.34 -13.28
N ARG A 11 -24.94 1.00 -12.19
CA ARG A 11 -23.68 1.77 -12.14
C ARG A 11 -22.89 1.41 -10.90
N VAL A 12 -21.67 0.92 -11.09
CA VAL A 12 -20.71 0.58 -10.03
C VAL A 12 -20.09 1.88 -9.51
N LEU A 13 -20.21 2.11 -8.20
CA LEU A 13 -19.52 3.19 -7.48
C LEU A 13 -18.14 2.68 -7.06
N CYS A 14 -17.07 3.14 -7.72
CA CYS A 14 -15.73 3.05 -7.16
C CYS A 14 -15.59 4.15 -6.11
N ASN A 15 -15.31 3.79 -4.86
CA ASN A 15 -15.03 4.76 -3.80
C ASN A 15 -13.52 4.75 -3.50
N LEU A 16 -12.88 5.91 -3.64
CA LEU A 16 -11.58 6.15 -3.00
C LEU A 16 -11.82 6.45 -1.53
N TYR A 17 -11.24 5.65 -0.65
CA TYR A 17 -11.16 6.01 0.76
C TYR A 17 -9.91 6.86 0.94
N GLY A 18 -10.10 8.16 1.16
CA GLY A 18 -9.09 9.08 1.66
C GLY A 18 -9.58 9.73 2.96
N PRO A 19 -8.69 10.17 3.87
CA PRO A 19 -9.13 10.99 4.99
C PRO A 19 -9.75 12.29 4.45
N SER A 20 -10.98 12.59 4.88
CA SER A 20 -11.66 13.85 4.57
C SER A 20 -10.82 15.03 5.07
N PRO A 21 -10.61 16.10 4.28
CA PRO A 21 -9.80 17.23 4.70
C PRO A 21 -10.66 18.25 5.42
N GLU A 22 -11.11 18.01 6.65
CA GLU A 22 -11.62 19.06 7.53
C GLU A 22 -11.41 18.70 9.01
N GLU A 23 -10.25 19.03 9.57
CA GLU A 23 -10.15 19.42 10.97
C GLU A 23 -9.20 20.64 11.05
N GLY A 24 -9.81 21.83 11.11
CA GLY A 24 -9.10 23.06 11.42
C GLY A 24 -8.57 23.06 12.87
N PRO A 25 -7.59 23.91 13.20
CA PRO A 25 -6.93 23.85 14.50
C PRO A 25 -7.89 24.27 15.61
N ALA A 26 -8.09 23.37 16.58
CA ALA A 26 -8.78 23.66 17.82
C ALA A 26 -7.98 24.72 18.61
N GLN A 27 -8.57 25.91 18.77
CA GLN A 27 -8.04 26.97 19.61
C GLN A 27 -8.19 26.58 21.09
N ALA A 28 -7.07 26.67 21.81
CA ALA A 28 -7.03 26.52 23.26
C ALA A 28 -7.67 27.74 23.94
N GLN A 29 -8.68 27.51 24.80
CA GLN A 29 -9.11 28.46 25.81
C GLN A 29 -9.13 27.75 27.16
N GLY A 30 -8.40 28.33 28.11
CA GLY A 30 -8.23 27.81 29.46
C GLY A 30 -9.42 28.07 30.36
N MET A 31 -9.59 27.20 31.35
CA MET A 31 -10.25 27.50 32.61
C MET A 31 -9.79 26.49 33.67
N ALA A 32 -9.36 26.99 34.83
CA ALA A 32 -9.18 26.25 36.08
C ALA A 32 -10.03 26.94 37.16
N PRO A 33 -10.27 26.37 38.37
CA PRO A 33 -10.23 24.97 38.81
C PRO A 33 -11.61 24.49 39.36
N GLU A 34 -11.69 23.20 39.74
CA GLU A 34 -12.86 22.51 40.32
C GLU A 34 -13.45 23.11 41.62
N PRO A 35 -14.66 22.68 42.00
CA PRO A 35 -14.91 22.23 43.36
C PRO A 35 -15.25 20.74 43.45
N ALA A 36 -14.77 20.16 44.55
CA ALA A 36 -14.84 18.77 44.92
C ALA A 36 -16.24 18.19 45.07
N GLY A 37 -16.32 16.87 44.86
CA GLY A 37 -17.25 16.01 45.59
C GLY A 37 -18.40 15.47 44.78
N GLN A 38 -18.13 14.45 43.96
CA GLN A 38 -19.09 13.37 43.68
C GLN A 38 -18.35 12.17 43.10
N THR A 39 -18.20 11.13 43.93
CA THR A 39 -17.77 9.80 43.53
C THR A 39 -18.76 9.24 42.49
N ALA A 40 -18.37 9.26 41.22
CA ALA A 40 -19.09 8.57 40.17
C ALA A 40 -18.95 7.04 40.37
N PRO A 41 -20.03 6.26 40.22
CA PRO A 41 -20.00 4.82 40.40
C PRO A 41 -19.13 4.18 39.31
N ALA A 42 -18.47 3.07 39.64
CA ALA A 42 -17.79 2.23 38.66
C ALA A 42 -18.80 1.82 37.58
N GLY A 43 -18.75 2.53 36.45
CA GLY A 43 -19.59 2.27 35.29
C GLY A 43 -19.25 0.91 34.75
N SER A 44 -20.16 -0.03 34.95
CA SER A 44 -20.18 -1.34 34.30
C SER A 44 -19.87 -1.18 32.80
N LEU A 45 -18.80 -1.81 32.33
CA LEU A 45 -18.43 -1.94 30.91
C LEU A 45 -19.41 -2.89 30.19
N SER A 46 -20.71 -2.68 30.34
CA SER A 46 -21.77 -3.49 29.73
C SER A 46 -22.18 -3.03 28.32
N HIS A 47 -21.35 -2.20 27.65
CA HIS A 47 -21.56 -1.81 26.25
C HIS A 47 -20.55 -2.41 25.25
N LEU A 48 -19.70 -3.33 25.68
CA LEU A 48 -19.00 -4.22 24.75
C LEU A 48 -19.78 -5.52 24.62
N ALA A 49 -20.89 -5.47 23.87
CA ALA A 49 -21.43 -6.68 23.29
C ALA A 49 -20.35 -7.29 22.39
N PRO A 50 -20.08 -8.61 22.46
CA PRO A 50 -19.13 -9.24 21.57
C PRO A 50 -19.68 -9.14 20.14
N LEU A 51 -19.07 -8.32 19.30
CA LEU A 51 -19.25 -8.38 17.84
C LEU A 51 -18.52 -9.64 17.32
N ALA A 52 -19.11 -10.79 17.59
CA ALA A 52 -18.78 -12.04 16.92
C ALA A 52 -20.03 -12.92 16.87
N ALA A 53 -20.96 -12.58 15.98
CA ALA A 53 -21.78 -13.63 15.42
C ALA A 53 -20.83 -14.54 14.61
N PRO A 54 -20.86 -15.88 14.77
CA PRO A 54 -20.09 -16.75 13.91
C PRO A 54 -20.59 -16.53 12.48
N CYS A 55 -19.75 -15.90 11.66
CA CYS A 55 -19.99 -15.83 10.23
C CYS A 55 -20.17 -17.26 9.75
N ALA A 56 -21.30 -17.55 9.11
CA ALA A 56 -21.51 -18.82 8.43
C ALA A 56 -20.26 -19.12 7.61
N ALA A 57 -19.76 -20.36 7.73
CA ALA A 57 -18.48 -20.79 7.18
C ALA A 57 -18.20 -20.10 5.85
N ALA A 58 -17.14 -19.31 5.81
CA ALA A 58 -16.72 -18.63 4.60
C ALA A 58 -16.66 -19.69 3.49
N PRO A 59 -17.21 -19.41 2.28
CA PRO A 59 -16.89 -20.25 1.14
C PRO A 59 -15.36 -20.33 1.09
N ALA A 60 -14.85 -21.55 0.87
CA ALA A 60 -13.43 -21.85 0.84
C ALA A 60 -12.67 -20.71 0.17
N ALA A 61 -11.68 -20.15 0.88
CA ALA A 61 -10.93 -18.97 0.48
C ALA A 61 -10.65 -19.02 -1.02
N ALA A 62 -11.31 -18.15 -1.78
CA ALA A 62 -11.01 -17.98 -3.19
C ALA A 62 -9.50 -17.70 -3.27
N GLU A 63 -8.80 -18.43 -4.15
CA GLU A 63 -7.41 -18.13 -4.42
C GLU A 63 -7.33 -16.64 -4.79
N PRO A 64 -6.41 -15.87 -4.18
CA PRO A 64 -6.23 -14.48 -4.57
C PRO A 64 -5.98 -14.43 -6.07
N PRO A 65 -6.56 -13.46 -6.79
CA PRO A 65 -6.41 -13.38 -8.24
C PRO A 65 -4.93 -13.42 -8.61
N ALA A 66 -4.60 -14.18 -9.65
CA ALA A 66 -3.22 -14.39 -10.09
C ALA A 66 -2.51 -13.04 -10.28
N GLY A 67 -1.53 -12.75 -9.42
CA GLY A 67 -0.76 -11.51 -9.42
C GLY A 67 -0.79 -10.72 -8.10
N GLU A 68 -1.69 -11.02 -7.18
CA GLU A 68 -1.62 -10.47 -5.82
C GLU A 68 -0.59 -11.24 -4.99
N THR A 69 0.31 -10.50 -4.32
CA THR A 69 1.13 -11.11 -3.27
C THR A 69 0.23 -11.23 -2.06
N PRO A 70 -0.22 -12.44 -1.66
CA PRO A 70 -1.11 -12.55 -0.50
C PRO A 70 -0.41 -12.00 0.74
N GLU A 71 -1.17 -11.51 1.73
CA GLU A 71 -0.63 -11.20 3.05
C GLU A 71 -0.05 -12.47 3.68
N ARG A 72 1.23 -12.71 3.44
CA ARG A 72 1.97 -13.84 4.00
C ARG A 72 2.53 -13.41 5.34
N VAL A 73 1.97 -13.98 6.40
CA VAL A 73 2.62 -13.95 7.72
C VAL A 73 3.75 -14.98 7.68
N TRP A 74 4.99 -14.54 7.92
CA TRP A 74 6.10 -15.48 8.08
C TRP A 74 5.84 -16.33 9.32
N ARG A 75 5.45 -17.60 9.13
CA ARG A 75 5.36 -18.56 10.24
C ARG A 75 6.75 -19.07 10.54
N VAL A 76 7.15 -18.96 11.79
CA VAL A 76 8.48 -19.32 12.31
C VAL A 76 8.88 -20.72 11.85
N VAL A 77 9.84 -20.81 10.94
CA VAL A 77 10.55 -22.05 10.60
C VAL A 77 11.77 -22.17 11.52
N PRO A 78 12.14 -23.38 12.00
CA PRO A 78 13.26 -23.55 12.93
C PRO A 78 14.53 -22.86 12.41
N ARG A 79 15.24 -22.21 13.33
CA ARG A 79 16.49 -21.46 13.11
C ARG A 79 17.48 -22.28 12.28
N ARG A 80 17.58 -22.01 10.97
CA ARG A 80 18.79 -22.31 10.20
C ARG A 80 19.66 -21.07 10.18
N ARG A 81 20.79 -21.13 10.89
CA ARG A 81 21.80 -20.04 10.89
C ARG A 81 22.13 -19.67 9.44
N GLY A 82 22.06 -18.38 9.10
CA GLY A 82 22.55 -17.84 7.83
C GLY A 82 21.56 -17.81 6.66
N GLN A 83 20.28 -18.10 6.87
CA GLN A 83 19.29 -17.94 5.80
C GLN A 83 18.98 -16.45 5.58
N ARG A 84 19.09 -15.96 4.34
CA ARG A 84 18.67 -14.58 3.99
C ARG A 84 17.18 -14.41 4.24
N ALA A 85 16.75 -13.16 4.48
CA ALA A 85 15.34 -12.85 4.57
C ALA A 85 14.61 -13.22 3.27
N PRO A 86 13.34 -13.65 3.33
CA PRO A 86 12.57 -13.93 2.12
C PRO A 86 12.40 -12.67 1.25
N SER A 87 12.48 -12.81 -0.08
CA SER A 87 12.34 -11.69 -1.02
C SER A 87 11.01 -10.95 -0.92
N TRP A 88 9.92 -11.66 -0.62
CA TRP A 88 8.61 -11.03 -0.40
C TRP A 88 8.62 -10.06 0.79
N LEU A 89 9.45 -10.32 1.81
CA LEU A 89 9.56 -9.43 2.97
C LEU A 89 10.30 -8.15 2.59
N VAL A 90 11.38 -8.24 1.80
CA VAL A 90 12.08 -7.08 1.26
C VAL A 90 11.11 -6.21 0.46
N GLY A 91 10.29 -6.82 -0.40
CA GLY A 91 9.19 -6.14 -1.09
C GLY A 91 8.29 -5.36 -0.14
N LYS A 92 7.78 -6.02 0.91
CA LYS A 92 6.93 -5.38 1.94
C LYS A 92 7.62 -4.18 2.60
N LEU A 93 8.91 -4.29 2.93
CA LEU A 93 9.67 -3.19 3.53
C LEU A 93 9.85 -2.01 2.55
N VAL A 94 10.08 -2.29 1.27
CA VAL A 94 10.12 -1.23 0.24
C VAL A 94 8.79 -0.49 0.15
N HIS A 95 7.64 -1.20 0.17
CA HIS A 95 6.33 -0.53 0.18
C HIS A 95 6.11 0.34 1.44
N VAL A 96 6.66 -0.03 2.59
CA VAL A 96 6.64 0.84 3.79
C VAL A 96 7.40 2.14 3.52
N GLY A 97 8.60 2.07 2.96
CA GLY A 97 9.38 3.25 2.59
C GLY A 97 8.65 4.14 1.56
N LEU A 98 8.07 3.52 0.52
CA LEU A 98 7.29 4.21 -0.51
C LEU A 98 6.02 4.86 0.06
N ARG A 99 5.31 4.17 0.97
CA ARG A 99 4.09 4.70 1.62
C ARG A 99 4.38 5.90 2.50
N LEU A 100 5.47 5.83 3.27
CA LEU A 100 5.93 6.94 4.11
C LEU A 100 6.60 8.06 3.29
N TRP A 101 6.89 7.79 2.01
CA TRP A 101 7.73 8.61 1.15
C TRP A 101 9.05 9.00 1.85
N ARG A 102 9.70 8.01 2.47
CA ARG A 102 11.00 8.16 3.13
C ARG A 102 12.03 7.28 2.48
N PHE A 103 13.23 7.82 2.35
CA PHE A 103 14.35 7.23 1.65
C PHE A 103 15.56 7.12 2.57
N PRO A 104 16.61 6.39 2.16
CA PRO A 104 17.84 6.32 2.94
C PRO A 104 18.32 7.72 3.28
N ASP A 105 18.83 7.89 4.50
CA ASP A 105 19.24 9.15 5.12
C ASP A 105 18.09 10.00 5.71
N ASP A 106 16.83 9.70 5.40
CA ASP A 106 15.70 10.37 6.05
C ASP A 106 15.45 9.80 7.44
N ALA A 107 15.19 10.68 8.41
CA ALA A 107 14.97 10.30 9.80
C ALA A 107 13.81 9.29 9.95
N GLY A 108 14.00 8.29 10.81
CA GLY A 108 12.98 7.30 11.16
C GLY A 108 12.65 6.26 10.09
N LEU A 109 13.27 6.28 8.89
CA LEU A 109 13.06 5.20 7.92
C LEU A 109 13.55 3.85 8.48
N GLY A 110 14.77 3.79 9.02
CA GLY A 110 15.34 2.55 9.56
C GLY A 110 14.45 1.92 10.63
N GLU A 111 14.00 2.72 11.60
CA GLU A 111 13.09 2.30 12.66
C GLU A 111 11.76 1.78 12.11
N ALA A 112 11.19 2.45 11.10
CA ALA A 112 9.96 2.01 10.46
C ALA A 112 10.12 0.66 9.73
N LEU A 113 11.24 0.47 9.03
CA LEU A 113 11.54 -0.79 8.34
C LEU A 113 11.79 -1.94 9.34
N GLU A 114 12.52 -1.68 10.42
CA GLU A 114 12.72 -2.66 11.49
C GLU A 114 11.41 -3.05 12.17
N ALA A 115 10.56 -2.06 12.50
CA ALA A 115 9.24 -2.30 13.07
C ALA A 115 8.37 -3.15 12.12
N ALA A 116 8.38 -2.83 10.83
CA ALA A 116 7.65 -3.58 9.81
C ALA A 116 8.19 -5.02 9.64
N ALA A 117 9.50 -5.23 9.71
CA ALA A 117 10.11 -6.55 9.65
C ALA A 117 9.68 -7.42 10.85
N ARG A 118 9.68 -6.84 12.05
CA ARG A 118 9.21 -7.50 13.27
C ARG A 118 7.72 -7.81 13.21
N ALA A 119 6.90 -6.86 12.75
CA ALA A 119 5.46 -7.07 12.55
C ALA A 119 5.15 -8.15 11.51
N ALA A 120 6.06 -8.40 10.56
CA ALA A 120 5.96 -9.51 9.61
C ALA A 120 6.41 -10.87 10.17
N GLY A 121 6.85 -10.92 11.43
CA GLY A 121 7.25 -12.16 12.13
C GLY A 121 8.75 -12.44 12.10
N LEU A 122 9.59 -11.51 11.60
CA LEU A 122 11.04 -11.70 11.60
C LEU A 122 11.63 -11.33 12.96
N THR A 123 12.32 -12.27 13.62
CA THR A 123 12.84 -12.08 14.98
C THR A 123 14.36 -12.13 15.09
N ASP A 124 15.08 -12.70 14.11
CA ASP A 124 16.55 -12.75 14.12
C ASP A 124 17.12 -11.37 13.77
N PRO A 125 17.88 -10.71 14.67
CA PRO A 125 18.44 -9.38 14.42
C PRO A 125 19.29 -9.29 13.15
N ARG A 126 20.03 -10.35 12.80
CA ARG A 126 20.88 -10.33 11.59
C ARG A 126 20.04 -10.40 10.32
N GLN A 127 18.94 -11.16 10.34
CA GLN A 127 18.02 -11.22 9.22
C GLN A 127 17.25 -9.92 9.06
N ILE A 128 16.86 -9.28 10.17
CA ILE A 128 16.21 -7.96 10.16
C ILE A 128 17.15 -6.94 9.53
N ALA A 129 18.38 -6.83 10.03
CA ALA A 129 19.36 -5.90 9.47
C ALA A 129 19.57 -6.14 7.96
N GLY A 130 19.77 -7.40 7.54
CA GLY A 130 19.94 -7.72 6.13
C GLY A 130 18.74 -7.35 5.26
N ALA A 131 17.51 -7.55 5.73
CA ALA A 131 16.29 -7.17 5.00
C ALA A 131 16.13 -5.65 4.91
N VAL A 132 16.47 -4.93 5.99
CA VAL A 132 16.45 -3.47 6.02
C VAL A 132 17.49 -2.90 5.05
N ASP A 133 18.72 -3.42 5.06
CA ASP A 133 19.79 -3.01 4.15
C ASP A 133 19.39 -3.20 2.68
N GLU A 134 18.79 -4.37 2.36
CA GLU A 134 18.34 -4.67 1.00
C GLU A 134 17.21 -3.74 0.56
N ALA A 135 16.21 -3.49 1.42
CA ALA A 135 15.13 -2.55 1.14
C ALA A 135 15.65 -1.11 0.96
N GLN A 136 16.59 -0.67 1.82
CA GLN A 136 17.23 0.64 1.69
C GLN A 136 18.03 0.76 0.41
N ALA A 137 18.72 -0.30 -0.05
CA ALA A 137 19.42 -0.29 -1.32
C ALA A 137 18.47 -0.05 -2.51
N LEU A 138 17.32 -0.73 -2.54
CA LEU A 138 16.28 -0.54 -3.56
C LEU A 138 15.68 0.87 -3.51
N LEU A 139 15.35 1.37 -2.32
CA LEU A 139 14.84 2.73 -2.12
C LEU A 139 15.87 3.79 -2.54
N ARG A 140 17.18 3.54 -2.30
CA ARG A 140 18.27 4.41 -2.76
C ARG A 140 18.33 4.50 -4.28
N ARG A 141 18.19 3.36 -4.96
CA ARG A 141 18.13 3.32 -6.43
C ARG A 141 16.93 4.11 -6.93
N PHE A 142 15.76 3.94 -6.31
CA PHE A 142 14.57 4.70 -6.66
C PHE A 142 14.75 6.20 -6.46
N ARG A 143 15.29 6.66 -5.31
CA ARG A 143 15.53 8.09 -5.02
C ARG A 143 16.37 8.79 -6.11
N ARG A 144 17.26 8.05 -6.77
CA ARG A 144 18.12 8.55 -7.85
C ARG A 144 17.48 8.52 -9.23
N SER A 145 16.30 7.91 -9.36
CA SER A 145 15.64 7.74 -10.65
C SER A 145 14.91 9.01 -11.10
N ARG A 146 14.78 9.19 -12.41
CA ARG A 146 13.99 10.28 -12.98
C ARG A 146 12.53 10.25 -12.50
N LEU A 147 11.94 9.06 -12.41
CA LEU A 147 10.55 8.90 -11.98
C LEU A 147 10.34 9.39 -10.53
N TRP A 148 11.33 9.20 -9.65
CA TRP A 148 11.25 9.74 -8.29
C TRP A 148 11.15 11.27 -8.31
N SER A 149 12.01 11.95 -9.07
CA SER A 149 11.96 13.42 -9.17
C SER A 149 10.65 13.93 -9.76
N GLU A 150 10.08 13.23 -10.75
CA GLU A 150 8.77 13.59 -11.31
C GLU A 150 7.64 13.38 -10.29
N LEU A 151 7.71 12.34 -9.47
CA LEU A 151 6.70 12.05 -8.44
C LEU A 151 6.84 12.92 -7.18
N ASP A 152 8.05 13.36 -6.84
CA ASP A 152 8.31 14.15 -5.63
C ASP A 152 7.64 15.54 -5.70
N GLU A 153 7.61 16.12 -6.90
CA GLU A 153 6.93 17.37 -7.22
C GLU A 153 5.41 17.21 -7.43
N ALA A 154 4.95 15.98 -7.70
CA ALA A 154 3.56 15.70 -8.03
C ALA A 154 2.69 15.52 -6.77
N PRO A 155 1.46 16.08 -6.75
CA PRO A 155 0.45 15.64 -5.80
C PRO A 155 0.22 14.14 -5.93
N ARG A 156 0.44 13.41 -4.84
CA ARG A 156 0.41 11.94 -4.81
C ARG A 156 -0.40 11.39 -3.66
N ARG A 157 -0.91 10.18 -3.86
CA ARG A 157 -1.52 9.32 -2.86
C ARG A 157 -0.82 7.98 -2.90
N HIS A 158 -0.52 7.45 -1.73
CA HIS A 158 0.18 6.19 -1.56
C HIS A 158 -0.79 5.10 -1.14
N GLU A 159 -0.56 3.89 -1.64
CA GLU A 159 -1.27 2.69 -1.19
C GLU A 159 -2.79 2.83 -1.22
N VAL A 160 -3.29 3.36 -2.33
CA VAL A 160 -4.70 3.70 -2.52
C VAL A 160 -5.53 2.41 -2.59
N PRO A 161 -6.40 2.13 -1.62
CA PRO A 161 -7.31 1.02 -1.72
C PRO A 161 -8.37 1.32 -2.78
N TYR A 162 -8.75 0.31 -3.56
CA TYR A 162 -9.87 0.41 -4.48
C TYR A 162 -10.71 -0.86 -4.42
N ALA A 163 -11.98 -0.76 -4.80
CA ALA A 163 -12.88 -1.88 -5.00
C ALA A 163 -13.51 -1.76 -6.38
N ALA A 164 -13.45 -2.82 -7.19
CA ALA A 164 -13.93 -2.79 -8.57
C ALA A 164 -14.92 -3.93 -8.83
N GLY A 165 -16.18 -3.71 -8.45
CA GLY A 165 -17.28 -4.62 -8.77
C GLY A 165 -17.23 -5.96 -8.03
N ALA A 166 -18.17 -6.86 -8.36
CA ALA A 166 -18.39 -8.10 -7.63
C ALA A 166 -17.35 -9.21 -7.92
N GLU A 167 -16.67 -9.15 -9.06
CA GLU A 167 -15.69 -10.15 -9.49
C GLU A 167 -14.24 -9.80 -9.09
N ASP A 168 -13.95 -8.52 -8.81
CA ASP A 168 -12.61 -8.03 -8.45
C ASP A 168 -12.71 -7.21 -7.16
N PRO A 169 -12.86 -7.90 -6.02
CA PRO A 169 -13.54 -7.33 -4.85
C PRO A 169 -12.75 -6.19 -4.19
N TRP A 170 -11.42 -6.16 -4.32
CA TRP A 170 -10.58 -5.10 -3.79
C TRP A 170 -9.14 -5.24 -4.29
N GLY A 171 -8.38 -4.15 -4.25
CA GLY A 171 -6.94 -4.14 -4.49
C GLY A 171 -6.29 -2.88 -3.95
N ARG A 172 -4.96 -2.76 -4.11
CA ARG A 172 -4.21 -1.60 -3.63
C ARG A 172 -3.23 -1.12 -4.69
N ILE A 173 -3.33 0.16 -5.01
CA ILE A 173 -2.46 0.85 -5.96
C ILE A 173 -1.31 1.49 -5.19
N ASP A 174 -0.06 1.27 -5.59
CA ASP A 174 1.08 1.81 -4.86
C ASP A 174 1.12 3.34 -4.88
N ILE A 175 1.03 3.94 -6.08
CA ILE A 175 0.96 5.39 -6.24
C ILE A 175 -0.09 5.77 -7.27
N LEU A 176 -0.93 6.71 -6.87
CA LEU A 176 -1.76 7.51 -7.76
C LEU A 176 -1.28 8.97 -7.66
N ALA A 177 -0.79 9.52 -8.76
CA ALA A 177 -0.24 10.88 -8.81
C ALA A 177 -0.86 11.69 -9.95
N GLN A 178 -0.76 13.01 -9.86
CA GLN A 178 -1.11 13.91 -10.95
C GLN A 178 0.16 14.60 -11.46
N GLY A 179 0.54 14.30 -12.70
CA GLY A 179 1.69 14.92 -13.35
C GLY A 179 1.50 16.44 -13.53
N ALA A 180 2.59 17.15 -13.80
CA ALA A 180 2.57 18.60 -14.02
C ALA A 180 1.69 19.03 -15.21
N ASP A 181 1.46 18.14 -16.17
CA ASP A 181 0.54 18.30 -17.30
C ASP A 181 -0.94 18.07 -16.93
N GLY A 182 -1.23 17.79 -15.65
CA GLY A 182 -2.55 17.47 -15.14
C GLY A 182 -2.97 16.02 -15.39
N ARG A 183 -2.16 15.19 -16.07
CA ARG A 183 -2.48 13.80 -16.38
C ARG A 183 -2.32 12.92 -15.15
N TRP A 184 -3.29 12.02 -14.93
CA TRP A 184 -3.21 11.01 -13.88
C TRP A 184 -2.19 9.93 -14.21
N TRP A 185 -1.34 9.58 -13.25
CA TRP A 185 -0.33 8.54 -13.36
C TRP A 185 -0.59 7.49 -12.29
N LEU A 186 -0.53 6.22 -12.69
CA LEU A 186 -0.66 5.07 -11.83
C LEU A 186 0.67 4.31 -11.89
N VAL A 187 1.37 4.22 -10.77
CA VAL A 187 2.67 3.56 -10.67
C VAL A 187 2.54 2.35 -9.76
N ASP A 188 3.08 1.23 -10.22
CA ASP A 188 3.16 -0.04 -9.48
C ASP A 188 4.62 -0.49 -9.45
N PHE A 189 5.11 -0.80 -8.25
CA PHE A 189 6.52 -1.09 -8.00
C PHE A 189 6.77 -2.59 -7.95
N LYS A 190 7.94 -3.00 -8.43
CA LYS A 190 8.41 -4.39 -8.40
C LYS A 190 9.84 -4.44 -7.89
N THR A 191 10.07 -5.34 -6.93
CA THR A 191 11.36 -5.53 -6.27
C THR A 191 12.09 -6.78 -6.75
N ASP A 192 11.54 -7.52 -7.71
CA ASP A 192 12.21 -8.67 -8.30
C ASP A 192 13.55 -8.27 -8.96
N GLU A 193 14.59 -9.06 -8.70
CA GLU A 193 15.86 -8.94 -9.41
C GLU A 193 15.70 -9.44 -10.86
N ILE A 194 16.06 -8.59 -11.81
CA ILE A 194 16.01 -8.87 -13.25
C ILE A 194 17.41 -8.78 -13.81
N ARG A 195 17.95 -9.91 -14.28
CA ARG A 195 19.35 -10.02 -14.74
C ARG A 195 19.50 -9.99 -16.26
N SER A 196 18.40 -10.00 -17.01
CA SER A 196 18.46 -10.01 -18.47
C SER A 196 17.23 -9.36 -19.11
N GLU A 197 17.38 -8.97 -20.38
CA GLU A 197 16.27 -8.41 -21.15
C GLU A 197 15.12 -9.42 -21.36
N ALA A 198 15.45 -10.71 -21.48
CA ALA A 198 14.43 -11.75 -21.59
C ALA A 198 13.59 -11.87 -20.31
N GLN A 199 14.23 -11.81 -19.14
CA GLN A 199 13.53 -11.78 -17.85
C GLN A 199 12.70 -10.51 -17.69
N TYR A 200 13.23 -9.36 -18.10
CA TYR A 200 12.49 -8.09 -18.09
C TYR A 200 11.18 -8.19 -18.88
N ARG A 201 11.24 -8.66 -20.14
CA ARG A 201 10.03 -8.83 -20.98
C ARG A 201 9.03 -9.80 -20.37
N ALA A 202 9.49 -10.91 -19.80
CA ALA A 202 8.61 -11.87 -19.13
C ALA A 202 7.91 -11.23 -17.91
N LYS A 203 8.65 -10.48 -17.09
CA LYS A 203 8.09 -9.78 -15.91
C LYS A 203 7.10 -8.68 -16.29
N VAL A 204 7.40 -7.90 -17.33
CA VAL A 204 6.44 -6.94 -17.90
C VAL A 204 5.14 -7.64 -18.30
N GLY A 205 5.22 -8.74 -19.07
CA GLY A 205 4.05 -9.51 -19.47
C GLY A 205 3.26 -10.09 -18.29
N GLN A 206 3.94 -10.48 -17.21
CA GLN A 206 3.32 -11.00 -15.99
C GLN A 206 2.51 -9.92 -15.24
N HIS A 207 3.05 -8.70 -15.12
CA HIS A 207 2.44 -7.65 -14.29
C HIS A 207 1.50 -6.70 -15.05
N MET A 208 1.63 -6.62 -16.37
CA MET A 208 0.83 -5.73 -17.22
C MET A 208 -0.69 -5.93 -17.07
N PRO A 209 -1.25 -7.16 -17.08
CA PRO A 209 -2.71 -7.35 -16.99
C PRO A 209 -3.30 -6.81 -15.69
N GLN A 210 -2.56 -6.93 -14.58
CA GLN A 210 -2.97 -6.39 -13.29
C GLN A 210 -2.96 -4.86 -13.32
N LEU A 211 -1.91 -4.25 -13.84
CA LEU A 211 -1.84 -2.79 -13.90
C LEU A 211 -2.92 -2.19 -14.80
N GLN A 212 -3.21 -2.85 -15.92
CA GLN A 212 -4.32 -2.47 -16.81
C GLN A 212 -5.68 -2.57 -16.11
N ARG A 213 -5.88 -3.57 -15.25
CA ARG A 213 -7.08 -3.70 -14.43
C ARG A 213 -7.24 -2.52 -13.47
N TYR A 214 -6.15 -2.13 -12.80
CA TYR A 214 -6.13 -0.94 -11.93
C TYR A 214 -6.41 0.33 -12.74
N GLY A 215 -5.81 0.44 -13.92
CA GLY A 215 -6.04 1.56 -14.85
C GLY A 215 -7.52 1.74 -15.20
N ARG A 216 -8.25 0.65 -15.48
CA ARG A 216 -9.69 0.70 -15.76
C ARG A 216 -10.51 1.17 -14.55
N ALA A 217 -10.20 0.64 -13.36
CA ALA A 217 -10.89 1.03 -12.13
C ALA A 217 -10.71 2.53 -11.83
N VAL A 218 -9.47 3.02 -11.95
CA VAL A 218 -9.15 4.44 -11.75
C VAL A 218 -9.75 5.31 -12.85
N ALA A 219 -9.75 4.89 -14.11
CA ALA A 219 -10.28 5.69 -15.21
C ALA A 219 -11.75 6.08 -15.02
N GLY A 220 -12.59 5.16 -14.53
CA GLY A 220 -13.99 5.45 -14.25
C GLY A 220 -14.19 6.47 -13.12
N LEU A 221 -13.27 6.48 -12.16
CA LEU A 221 -13.29 7.30 -10.96
C LEU A 221 -12.75 8.72 -11.20
N VAL A 222 -11.62 8.84 -11.89
CA VAL A 222 -11.01 10.15 -12.23
C VAL A 222 -11.53 10.73 -13.54
N ARG A 223 -12.38 9.98 -14.27
CA ARG A 223 -12.96 10.33 -15.58
C ARG A 223 -11.92 10.72 -16.64
N ALA A 224 -10.75 10.11 -16.58
CA ALA A 224 -9.65 10.30 -17.52
C ALA A 224 -8.82 9.01 -17.61
N THR A 225 -8.15 8.79 -18.74
CA THR A 225 -7.28 7.61 -18.91
C THR A 225 -5.91 7.87 -18.26
N PRO A 226 -5.57 7.18 -17.15
CA PRO A 226 -4.28 7.38 -16.51
C PRO A 226 -3.14 6.82 -17.37
N ARG A 227 -1.95 7.41 -17.24
CA ARG A 227 -0.68 6.81 -17.68
C ARG A 227 -0.34 5.69 -16.71
N LEU A 228 -0.04 4.49 -17.22
CA LEU A 228 0.26 3.31 -16.41
C LEU A 228 1.76 3.03 -16.45
N LEU A 229 2.40 2.91 -15.28
CA LEU A 229 3.83 2.73 -15.14
C LEU A 229 4.16 1.51 -14.26
N LEU A 230 4.89 0.55 -14.82
CA LEU A 230 5.56 -0.50 -14.03
C LEU A 230 6.99 -0.03 -13.71
N CYS A 231 7.32 0.07 -12.43
CA CYS A 231 8.64 0.48 -11.96
C CYS A 231 9.40 -0.70 -11.33
N PHE A 232 10.36 -1.26 -12.06
CA PHE A 232 11.26 -2.29 -11.56
C PHE A 232 12.44 -1.64 -10.85
N LEU A 233 12.62 -1.95 -9.57
CA LEU A 233 13.63 -1.35 -8.71
C LEU A 233 15.00 -2.06 -8.77
N ASP A 234 15.05 -3.24 -9.38
CA ASP A 234 16.29 -4.01 -9.59
C ASP A 234 16.34 -4.65 -10.96
N CYS A 235 16.50 -3.83 -12.00
CA CYS A 235 16.80 -4.30 -13.34
C CYS A 235 18.29 -4.08 -13.62
N GLN A 236 19.06 -5.17 -13.52
CA GLN A 236 20.53 -5.18 -13.67
C GLN A 236 21.21 -4.17 -12.74
N GLY A 237 20.70 -4.02 -11.51
CA GLY A 237 21.24 -3.10 -10.51
C GLY A 237 20.75 -1.65 -10.63
N ASP A 238 19.83 -1.34 -11.55
CA ASP A 238 19.25 0.00 -11.71
C ASP A 238 17.71 -0.02 -11.78
N VAL A 239 17.09 1.16 -11.75
CA VAL A 239 15.65 1.33 -11.92
C VAL A 239 15.30 1.34 -13.40
N ARG A 240 14.28 0.56 -13.77
CA ARG A 240 13.70 0.59 -15.11
C ARG A 240 12.19 0.78 -15.04
N VAL A 241 11.71 1.77 -15.78
CA VAL A 241 10.28 2.12 -15.87
C VAL A 241 9.75 1.69 -17.23
N HIS A 242 8.59 1.03 -17.22
CA HIS A 242 7.87 0.63 -18.42
C HIS A 242 6.52 1.34 -18.50
N ASP A 243 6.29 2.06 -19.59
CA ASP A 243 4.96 2.55 -19.95
C ASP A 243 4.09 1.39 -20.42
N VAL A 244 3.02 1.12 -19.66
CA VAL A 244 2.03 0.11 -19.99
C VAL A 244 0.91 0.75 -20.81
N PRO A 245 0.56 0.18 -21.98
CA PRO A 245 -0.59 0.67 -22.73
C PRO A 245 -1.86 0.48 -21.90
N ALA A 246 -2.77 1.46 -21.96
CA ALA A 246 -4.10 1.31 -21.39
C ALA A 246 -4.76 0.05 -21.98
N ALA A 247 -5.53 -0.66 -21.17
CA ALA A 247 -6.34 -1.76 -21.68
C ALA A 247 -7.27 -1.23 -22.80
N PRO A 248 -7.46 -1.99 -23.88
CA PRO A 248 -8.42 -1.65 -24.93
C PRO A 248 -9.85 -1.58 -24.40
#